data_AF-M3F8R6-F1
#
_entry.id   AF-M3F8R6-F1
#
_cell.length_a   1.000
_cell.length_b   1.000
_cell.length_c   1.000
_cell.angle_alpha   90.00
_cell.angle_beta   90.00
_cell.angle_gamma   90.00
#
_symmetry.space_group_name_H-M   'P 1'
#
loop_
_entity.id
_entity.type
_entity.pdbx_description
1 polymer ?
#
loop_
_entity_poly.entity_id
_entity_poly.type
_entity_poly.pdbx_seq_one_letter_code
_entity_poly.pdbx_strand_id
1 'polypeptide(L)'
;MAIELFAWAILKFQNVASSVRFGLYRTLLEEQTHLRMYLFEMKKGGMELGDRPLNSIFWKQVPRMQTLEKFYAIMAISFEGANLDFSKIYTMAFEHFGDLEKADIMKKVYEDEIKHVRRGYRYVKKRMPDSKSEWDYYLSLIEFPFTPRRAKGYHYFPETRIQAGFSEEFAAKLGRYEDEYTGKVNSRILKEVLGMS
;
A
#
# COMPACT_ATOMS: atom_id res chain seq x y z
N MET A 1 3.07 -2.61 -12.00
CA MET A 1 3.63 -2.91 -10.66
C MET A 1 4.06 -1.60 -10.00
N ALA A 2 4.29 -1.57 -8.67
CA ALA A 2 4.70 -0.37 -7.95
C ALA A 2 5.97 0.26 -8.54
N ILE A 3 6.98 -0.58 -8.84
CA ILE A 3 8.25 -0.18 -9.50
C ILE A 3 8.02 0.68 -10.74
N GLU A 4 7.16 0.23 -11.67
CA GLU A 4 6.89 0.95 -12.92
C GLU A 4 6.15 2.27 -12.68
N LEU A 5 5.27 2.33 -11.68
CA LEU A 5 4.56 3.56 -11.33
C LEU A 5 5.48 4.58 -10.66
N PHE A 6 6.43 4.14 -9.84
CA PHE A 6 7.47 5.03 -9.32
C PHE A 6 8.41 5.52 -10.43
N ALA A 7 8.78 4.65 -11.37
CA ALA A 7 9.59 5.02 -12.53
C ALA A 7 8.86 6.07 -13.38
N TRP A 8 7.58 5.82 -13.67
CA TRP A 8 6.71 6.77 -14.36
C TRP A 8 6.57 8.10 -13.60
N ALA A 9 6.38 8.07 -12.29
CA ALA A 9 6.25 9.28 -11.47
C ALA A 9 7.53 10.13 -11.49
N ILE A 10 8.70 9.49 -11.44
CA ILE A 10 9.99 10.19 -11.59
C ILE A 10 9.99 10.93 -12.93
N LEU A 11 9.64 10.28 -14.04
CA LEU A 11 9.61 10.90 -15.37
C LEU A 11 8.52 11.97 -15.51
N LYS A 12 7.36 11.79 -14.88
CA LYS A 12 6.20 12.69 -14.99
C LYS A 12 6.41 13.98 -14.18
N PHE A 13 6.92 13.88 -12.97
CA PHE A 13 7.02 14.99 -12.01
C PHE A 13 8.40 15.62 -12.01
N GLN A 14 8.88 16.07 -13.17
CA GLN A 14 10.21 16.69 -13.28
C GLN A 14 10.31 18.04 -12.57
N ASN A 15 9.21 18.79 -12.45
CA ASN A 15 9.21 20.16 -11.90
C ASN A 15 9.21 20.24 -10.37
N VAL A 16 9.15 19.11 -9.66
CA VAL A 16 9.16 19.11 -8.17
C VAL A 16 10.58 19.26 -7.62
N ALA A 17 10.74 19.46 -6.31
CA ALA A 17 12.06 19.53 -5.69
C ALA A 17 12.87 18.24 -5.92
N SER A 18 14.18 18.35 -6.10
CA SER A 18 15.09 17.20 -6.29
C SER A 18 15.00 16.19 -5.15
N SER A 19 14.82 16.66 -3.91
CA SER A 19 14.63 15.82 -2.72
C SER A 19 13.39 14.92 -2.83
N VAL A 20 12.33 15.39 -3.49
CA VAL A 20 11.09 14.64 -3.71
C VAL A 20 11.31 13.58 -4.78
N ARG A 21 11.96 13.93 -5.91
CA ARG A 21 12.33 12.95 -6.94
C ARG A 21 13.25 11.86 -6.40
N PHE A 22 14.19 12.23 -5.53
CA PHE A 22 15.06 11.28 -4.86
C PHE A 22 14.30 10.36 -3.89
N GLY A 23 13.26 10.89 -3.21
CA GLY A 23 12.34 10.09 -2.42
C GLY A 23 11.58 9.04 -3.24
N LEU A 24 11.11 9.39 -4.44
CA LEU A 24 10.49 8.45 -5.38
C LEU A 24 11.48 7.38 -5.85
N TYR A 25 12.71 7.79 -6.19
CA TYR A 25 13.78 6.88 -6.60
C TYR A 25 14.15 5.89 -5.50
N ARG A 26 14.23 6.33 -4.24
CA ARG A 26 14.47 5.43 -3.11
C ARG A 26 13.36 4.39 -2.95
N THR A 27 12.08 4.79 -3.03
CA THR A 27 10.97 3.83 -2.98
C THR A 27 11.11 2.81 -4.12
N LEU A 28 11.42 3.25 -5.34
CA LEU A 28 11.60 2.35 -6.49
C LEU A 28 12.66 1.27 -6.21
N LEU A 29 13.79 1.61 -5.60
CA LEU A 29 14.84 0.64 -5.25
C LEU A 29 14.39 -0.34 -4.15
N GLU A 30 13.63 0.14 -3.17
CA GLU A 30 13.03 -0.68 -2.10
C GLU A 30 12.05 -1.69 -2.70
N GLU A 31 11.17 -1.25 -3.60
CA GLU A 31 10.21 -2.09 -4.33
C GLU A 31 10.90 -3.14 -5.22
N GLN A 32 12.02 -2.80 -5.87
CA GLN A 32 12.83 -3.77 -6.61
C GLN A 32 13.43 -4.84 -5.69
N THR A 33 13.78 -4.47 -4.45
CA THR A 33 14.29 -5.41 -3.46
C THR A 33 13.19 -6.36 -3.03
N HIS A 34 11.97 -5.86 -2.78
CA HIS A 34 10.80 -6.68 -2.46
C HIS A 34 10.49 -7.67 -3.59
N LEU A 35 10.45 -7.20 -4.84
CA LEU A 35 10.21 -8.07 -5.99
C LEU A 35 11.27 -9.20 -6.09
N ARG A 36 12.55 -8.90 -5.88
CA ARG A 36 13.61 -9.93 -5.91
C ARG A 36 13.39 -11.00 -4.84
N MET A 37 13.00 -10.62 -3.63
CA MET A 37 12.68 -11.57 -2.55
C MET A 37 11.50 -12.47 -2.95
N TYR A 38 10.43 -11.88 -3.50
CA TYR A 38 9.27 -12.66 -3.96
C TYR A 38 9.61 -13.61 -5.09
N LEU A 39 10.38 -13.16 -6.10
CA LEU A 39 10.78 -14.02 -7.22
C LEU A 39 11.67 -15.18 -6.76
N PHE A 40 12.54 -14.95 -5.78
CA PHE A 40 13.37 -16.00 -5.20
C PHE A 40 12.52 -17.09 -4.51
N GLU A 41 11.56 -16.68 -3.67
CA GLU A 41 10.65 -17.62 -3.01
C GLU A 41 9.70 -18.32 -3.99
N MET A 42 9.19 -17.60 -5.00
CA MET A 42 8.40 -18.20 -6.08
C MET A 42 9.18 -19.30 -6.79
N LYS A 43 10.45 -19.05 -7.12
CA LYS A 43 11.31 -20.01 -7.82
C LYS A 43 11.56 -21.27 -6.98
N LYS A 44 11.78 -21.13 -5.67
CA LYS A 44 11.87 -22.28 -4.74
C LYS A 44 10.58 -23.12 -4.76
N GLY A 45 9.43 -22.47 -4.91
CA GLY A 45 8.12 -23.12 -5.05
C GLY A 45 7.78 -23.62 -6.45
N GLY A 46 8.73 -23.58 -7.41
CA GLY A 46 8.53 -24.05 -8.78
C GLY A 46 7.66 -23.13 -9.64
N MET A 47 7.58 -21.83 -9.29
CA MET A 47 6.88 -20.81 -10.08
C MET A 47 7.84 -19.73 -10.57
N GLU A 48 7.58 -19.21 -11.77
CA GLU A 48 8.30 -18.10 -12.38
C GLU A 48 7.38 -16.89 -12.62
N LEU A 49 8.01 -15.76 -12.93
CA LEU A 49 7.28 -14.55 -13.32
C LEU A 49 6.58 -14.79 -14.66
N GLY A 50 5.25 -14.68 -14.67
CA GLY A 50 4.44 -14.89 -15.87
C GLY A 50 3.58 -16.15 -15.82
N ASP A 51 3.86 -17.08 -14.90
CA ASP A 51 3.06 -18.30 -14.71
C ASP A 51 1.62 -18.00 -14.25
N ARG A 52 1.42 -16.83 -13.62
CA ARG A 52 0.11 -16.32 -13.20
C ARG A 52 -0.12 -14.94 -13.81
N PRO A 53 -1.37 -14.62 -14.22
CA PRO A 53 -1.68 -13.31 -14.79
C PRO A 53 -1.51 -12.21 -13.74
N LEU A 54 -0.96 -11.07 -14.16
CA LEU A 54 -0.82 -9.89 -13.30
C LEU A 54 -2.13 -9.09 -13.25
N ASN A 55 -2.40 -8.49 -12.09
CA ASN A 55 -3.54 -7.59 -11.94
C ASN A 55 -3.20 -6.18 -12.47
N SER A 56 -3.96 -5.71 -13.47
CA SER A 56 -3.76 -4.40 -14.11
C SER A 56 -4.24 -3.18 -13.30
N ILE A 57 -4.75 -3.37 -12.08
CA ILE A 57 -5.43 -2.31 -11.30
C ILE A 57 -4.58 -1.07 -11.05
N PHE A 58 -3.26 -1.24 -10.85
CA PHE A 58 -2.31 -0.15 -10.66
C PHE A 58 -2.24 0.77 -11.89
N TRP A 59 -2.04 0.18 -13.08
CA TRP A 59 -1.94 0.93 -14.34
C TRP A 59 -3.25 1.63 -14.71
N LYS A 60 -4.40 1.03 -14.36
CA LYS A 60 -5.72 1.66 -14.56
C LYS A 60 -5.88 2.98 -13.78
N GLN A 61 -5.03 3.26 -12.78
CA GLN A 61 -5.06 4.54 -12.04
C GLN A 61 -4.14 5.61 -12.62
N VAL A 62 -3.28 5.30 -13.59
CA VAL A 62 -2.34 6.28 -14.19
C VAL A 62 -3.05 7.55 -14.67
N PRO A 63 -4.20 7.49 -15.37
CA PRO A 63 -4.93 8.69 -15.77
C PRO A 63 -5.36 9.59 -14.61
N ARG A 64 -5.50 9.04 -13.39
CA ARG A 64 -5.96 9.75 -12.19
C ARG A 64 -4.82 10.38 -11.38
N MET A 65 -3.60 9.92 -11.56
CA MET A 65 -2.42 10.35 -10.79
C MET A 65 -1.70 11.56 -11.44
N GLN A 66 -2.43 12.53 -11.99
CA GLN A 66 -1.81 13.62 -12.77
C GLN A 66 -1.12 14.71 -11.93
N THR A 67 -1.35 14.75 -10.62
CA THR A 67 -0.58 15.56 -9.67
C THR A 67 0.12 14.66 -8.67
N LEU A 68 1.17 15.19 -8.03
CA LEU A 68 1.95 14.38 -7.09
C LEU A 68 1.17 14.06 -5.80
N GLU A 69 0.23 14.92 -5.40
CA GLU A 69 -0.71 14.67 -4.32
C GLU A 69 -1.65 13.50 -4.67
N LYS A 70 -2.22 13.50 -5.89
CA LYS A 70 -3.05 12.38 -6.36
C LYS A 70 -2.25 11.08 -6.48
N PHE A 71 -1.01 11.17 -6.98
CA PHE A 71 -0.09 10.03 -7.01
C PHE A 71 0.13 9.45 -5.61
N TYR A 72 0.52 10.27 -4.63
CA TYR A 72 0.74 9.77 -3.27
C TYR A 72 -0.55 9.35 -2.55
N ALA A 73 -1.70 9.95 -2.85
CA ALA A 73 -2.98 9.48 -2.33
C ALA A 73 -3.29 8.05 -2.81
N ILE A 74 -3.08 7.77 -4.10
CA ILE A 74 -3.37 6.46 -4.68
C ILE A 74 -2.27 5.44 -4.37
N MET A 75 -0.99 5.78 -4.57
CA MET A 75 0.11 4.85 -4.34
C MET A 75 0.39 4.65 -2.86
N ALA A 76 0.74 5.73 -2.15
CA ALA A 76 1.27 5.61 -0.80
C ALA A 76 0.18 5.48 0.27
N ILE A 77 -0.82 6.37 0.26
CA ILE A 77 -1.88 6.32 1.27
C ILE A 77 -2.79 5.10 1.05
N SER A 78 -2.99 4.69 -0.21
CA SER A 78 -3.89 3.59 -0.53
C SER A 78 -3.19 2.25 -0.77
N PHE A 79 -2.49 2.06 -1.88
CA PHE A 79 -1.95 0.74 -2.20
C PHE A 79 -0.89 0.25 -1.18
N GLU A 80 0.11 1.06 -0.89
CA GLU A 80 1.11 0.78 0.17
C GLU A 80 0.43 0.75 1.56
N GLY A 81 -0.57 1.62 1.78
CA GLY A 81 -1.40 1.60 2.99
C GLY A 81 -2.10 0.26 3.21
N ALA A 82 -2.61 -0.38 2.16
CA ALA A 82 -3.18 -1.72 2.23
C ALA A 82 -2.09 -2.80 2.41
N ASN A 83 -0.89 -2.60 1.86
CA ASN A 83 0.23 -3.52 2.08
C ASN A 83 0.66 -3.59 3.55
N LEU A 84 0.48 -2.53 4.35
CA LEU A 84 0.66 -2.60 5.81
C LEU A 84 -0.20 -3.69 6.46
N ASP A 85 -1.43 -3.87 5.97
CA ASP A 85 -2.32 -4.92 6.46
C ASP A 85 -1.91 -6.29 5.91
N PHE A 86 -1.67 -6.37 4.60
CA PHE A 86 -1.31 -7.63 3.95
C PHE A 86 -0.01 -8.21 4.50
N SER A 87 1.01 -7.38 4.72
CA SER A 87 2.28 -7.85 5.27
C SER A 87 2.07 -8.47 6.65
N LYS A 88 1.27 -7.85 7.53
CA LYS A 88 0.93 -8.45 8.84
C LYS A 88 0.16 -9.76 8.71
N ILE A 89 -0.88 -9.79 7.86
CA ILE A 89 -1.70 -11.00 7.62
C ILE A 89 -0.81 -12.15 7.15
N TYR A 90 0.06 -11.90 6.16
CA TYR A 90 0.93 -12.93 5.61
C TYR A 90 2.05 -13.33 6.58
N THR A 91 2.60 -12.41 7.37
CA THR A 91 3.52 -12.76 8.47
C THR A 91 2.85 -13.77 9.41
N MET A 92 1.65 -13.46 9.91
CA MET A 92 0.91 -14.36 10.81
C MET A 92 0.60 -15.71 10.16
N ALA A 93 0.22 -15.70 8.87
CA ALA A 93 -0.08 -16.92 8.14
C ALA A 93 1.17 -17.81 8.00
N PHE A 94 2.31 -17.23 7.62
CA PHE A 94 3.55 -17.99 7.48
C PHE A 94 4.04 -18.53 8.83
N GLU A 95 3.97 -17.73 9.90
CA GLU A 95 4.30 -18.18 11.26
C GLU A 95 3.40 -19.34 11.72
N HIS A 96 2.09 -19.25 11.45
CA HIS A 96 1.13 -20.30 11.80
C HIS A 96 1.47 -21.64 11.13
N PHE A 97 1.91 -21.63 9.87
CA PHE A 97 2.31 -22.84 9.14
C PHE A 97 3.80 -23.20 9.30
N GLY A 98 4.55 -22.50 10.16
CA GLY A 98 5.95 -22.78 10.46
C GLY A 98 6.96 -22.31 9.42
N ASP A 99 6.56 -21.50 8.43
CA ASP A 99 7.46 -20.93 7.42
C ASP A 99 8.07 -19.61 7.90
N LEU A 100 9.03 -19.72 8.83
CA LEU A 100 9.67 -18.55 9.43
C LEU A 100 10.49 -17.71 8.43
N GLU A 101 11.03 -18.34 7.38
CA GLU A 101 11.79 -17.63 6.33
C GLU A 101 10.90 -16.65 5.59
N LYS A 102 9.70 -17.08 5.15
CA LYS A 102 8.76 -16.18 4.47
C LYS A 102 8.12 -15.18 5.43
N ALA A 103 7.90 -15.55 6.69
CA ALA A 103 7.43 -14.61 7.70
C ALA A 103 8.41 -13.43 7.87
N ASP A 104 9.72 -13.70 7.91
CA ASP A 104 10.74 -12.66 8.06
C ASP A 104 10.85 -11.76 6.82
N ILE A 105 10.62 -12.30 5.62
CA ILE A 105 10.46 -11.48 4.40
C ILE A 105 9.29 -10.51 4.56
N MET A 106 8.13 -10.97 5.03
CA MET A 106 6.95 -10.11 5.20
C MET A 106 7.14 -9.07 6.31
N LYS A 107 7.87 -9.37 7.38
CA LYS A 107 8.28 -8.39 8.41
C LYS A 107 9.16 -7.29 7.82
N LYS A 108 10.15 -7.65 7.00
CA LYS A 108 11.01 -6.68 6.31
C LYS A 108 10.20 -5.77 5.38
N VAL A 109 9.28 -6.36 4.60
CA VAL A 109 8.38 -5.60 3.72
C VAL A 109 7.55 -4.62 4.55
N TYR A 110 6.93 -5.07 5.65
CA TYR A 110 6.16 -4.21 6.55
C TYR A 110 6.94 -2.97 7.03
N GLU A 111 8.20 -3.15 7.44
CA GLU A 111 9.05 -2.05 7.90
C GLU A 111 9.32 -1.00 6.81
N ASP A 112 9.47 -1.44 5.57
CA ASP A 112 9.66 -0.54 4.42
C ASP A 112 8.36 0.15 4.03
N GLU A 113 7.24 -0.57 4.00
CA GLU A 113 5.91 -0.03 3.71
C GLU A 113 5.54 1.09 4.68
N ILE A 114 5.87 0.97 5.98
CA ILE A 114 5.68 2.08 6.95
C ILE A 114 6.39 3.35 6.48
N LYS A 115 7.62 3.23 5.94
CA LYS A 115 8.40 4.37 5.46
C LYS A 115 7.81 4.94 4.17
N HIS A 116 7.32 4.09 3.28
CA HIS A 116 6.73 4.49 2.00
C HIS A 116 5.44 5.28 2.22
N VAL A 117 4.52 4.69 2.99
CA VAL A 117 3.26 5.32 3.37
C VAL A 117 3.50 6.65 4.08
N ARG A 118 4.39 6.68 5.08
CA ARG A 118 4.74 7.90 5.84
C ARG A 118 5.28 9.01 4.92
N ARG A 119 6.09 8.67 3.92
CA ARG A 119 6.69 9.61 2.98
C ARG A 119 5.60 10.27 2.12
N GLY A 120 4.73 9.48 1.52
CA GLY A 120 3.63 10.00 0.71
C GLY A 120 2.61 10.77 1.54
N TYR A 121 2.24 10.24 2.71
CA TYR A 121 1.32 10.90 3.62
C TYR A 121 1.81 12.28 4.07
N ARG A 122 3.07 12.40 4.50
CA ARG A 122 3.66 13.71 4.87
C ARG A 122 3.66 14.70 3.71
N TYR A 123 3.92 14.23 2.49
CA TYR A 123 3.88 15.08 1.30
C TYR A 123 2.49 15.66 1.07
N VAL A 124 1.45 14.82 1.17
CA VAL A 124 0.04 15.18 1.03
C VAL A 124 -0.37 16.12 2.16
N LYS A 125 -0.12 15.74 3.43
CA LYS A 125 -0.48 16.55 4.61
C LYS A 125 0.09 17.96 4.56
N LYS A 126 1.33 18.14 4.10
CA LYS A 126 1.96 19.48 3.99
C LYS A 126 1.24 20.43 3.01
N ARG A 127 0.41 19.89 2.11
CA ARG A 127 -0.30 20.63 1.06
C ARG A 127 -1.81 20.69 1.29
N MET A 128 -2.26 20.15 2.42
CA MET A 128 -3.64 20.21 2.83
C MET A 128 -4.03 21.67 3.13
N PRO A 129 -5.16 22.16 2.61
CA PRO A 129 -5.71 23.45 3.03
C PRO A 129 -6.14 23.41 4.50
N ASP A 130 -5.93 24.50 5.24
CA ASP A 130 -6.27 24.60 6.67
C ASP A 130 -7.78 24.38 6.94
N SER A 131 -8.63 24.57 5.93
CA SER A 131 -10.07 24.38 6.01
C SER A 131 -10.53 22.92 5.89
N LYS A 132 -9.63 21.97 5.65
CA LYS A 132 -9.96 20.55 5.43
C LYS A 132 -9.37 19.66 6.51
N SER A 133 -10.11 18.61 6.87
CA SER A 133 -9.56 17.49 7.63
C SER A 133 -8.64 16.63 6.76
N GLU A 134 -7.76 15.85 7.38
CA GLU A 134 -6.88 14.91 6.69
C GLU A 134 -7.68 13.92 5.82
N TRP A 135 -8.82 13.48 6.34
CA TRP A 135 -9.74 12.57 5.65
C TRP A 135 -10.39 13.21 4.43
N ASP A 136 -10.97 14.41 4.59
CA ASP A 136 -11.68 15.08 3.50
C ASP A 136 -10.72 15.52 2.40
N TYR A 137 -9.48 15.87 2.75
CA TYR A 137 -8.46 16.17 1.77
C TYR A 137 -8.07 14.91 0.98
N TYR A 138 -7.83 13.78 1.65
CA TYR A 138 -7.58 12.51 0.97
C TYR A 138 -8.73 12.11 0.04
N LEU A 139 -9.98 12.21 0.48
CA LEU A 139 -11.16 11.95 -0.36
C LEU A 139 -11.19 12.84 -1.60
N SER A 140 -10.79 14.10 -1.49
CA SER A 140 -10.74 15.01 -2.65
C SER A 140 -9.61 14.71 -3.65
N LEU A 141 -8.65 13.87 -3.29
CA LEU A 141 -7.53 13.46 -4.16
C LEU A 141 -7.81 12.17 -4.93
N ILE A 142 -8.84 11.44 -4.56
CA ILE A 142 -9.25 10.19 -5.22
C ILE A 142 -10.60 10.38 -5.91
N GLU A 143 -10.87 9.55 -6.91
CA GLU A 143 -12.08 9.64 -7.73
C GLU A 143 -12.60 8.25 -8.09
N PHE A 144 -13.93 8.10 -8.15
CA PHE A 144 -14.59 6.84 -8.50
C PHE A 144 -14.10 6.30 -9.86
N PRO A 145 -13.90 4.97 -10.02
CA PRO A 145 -14.22 3.87 -9.11
C PRO A 145 -13.13 3.57 -8.06
N PHE A 146 -12.15 4.45 -7.88
CA PHE A 146 -11.16 4.30 -6.82
C PHE A 146 -11.72 4.84 -5.50
N THR A 147 -11.80 3.97 -4.49
CA THR A 147 -12.39 4.27 -3.19
C THR A 147 -11.39 4.04 -2.06
N PRO A 148 -11.61 4.63 -0.86
CA PRO A 148 -10.82 4.33 0.33
C PRO A 148 -10.74 2.86 0.72
N ARG A 149 -11.64 1.99 0.23
CA ARG A 149 -11.54 0.54 0.41
C ARG A 149 -10.19 0.00 -0.09
N ARG A 150 -9.60 0.61 -1.12
CA ARG A 150 -8.29 0.24 -1.66
C ARG A 150 -7.12 0.55 -0.73
N ALA A 151 -7.36 1.34 0.32
CA ALA A 151 -6.38 1.64 1.35
C ALA A 151 -6.36 0.63 2.51
N LYS A 152 -7.10 -0.48 2.40
CA LYS A 152 -7.19 -1.53 3.43
C LYS A 152 -6.98 -2.93 2.86
N GLY A 153 -6.36 -3.79 3.67
CA GLY A 153 -6.31 -5.22 3.44
C GLY A 153 -7.66 -5.90 3.65
N TYR A 154 -7.63 -7.21 3.85
CA TYR A 154 -8.81 -8.00 4.19
C TYR A 154 -9.23 -7.82 5.64
N HIS A 155 -8.24 -7.79 6.52
CA HIS A 155 -8.36 -7.33 7.90
C HIS A 155 -7.63 -6.00 8.01
N TYR A 156 -8.20 -5.05 8.75
CA TYR A 156 -7.66 -3.70 8.87
C TYR A 156 -7.04 -3.49 10.24
N PHE A 157 -5.76 -3.13 10.27
CA PHE A 157 -5.02 -2.82 11.48
C PHE A 157 -4.86 -1.29 11.61
N PRO A 158 -5.69 -0.60 12.42
CA PRO A 158 -5.64 0.86 12.54
C PRO A 158 -4.28 1.34 13.08
N GLU A 159 -3.63 0.57 13.94
CA GLU A 159 -2.35 0.92 14.56
C GLU A 159 -1.22 1.12 13.54
N THR A 160 -1.30 0.45 12.38
CA THR A 160 -0.28 0.60 11.33
C THR A 160 -0.34 1.99 10.69
N ARG A 161 -1.53 2.62 10.63
CA ARG A 161 -1.70 3.99 10.14
C ARG A 161 -1.15 4.98 11.16
N ILE A 162 -1.40 4.75 12.44
CA ILE A 162 -0.80 5.58 13.50
C ILE A 162 0.74 5.50 13.44
N GLN A 163 1.29 4.30 13.28
CA GLN A 163 2.73 4.11 13.10
C GLN A 163 3.26 4.83 11.86
N ALA A 164 2.52 4.84 10.75
CA ALA A 164 2.87 5.61 9.54
C ALA A 164 2.70 7.14 9.71
N GLY A 165 2.04 7.61 10.77
CA GLY A 165 1.95 9.02 11.17
C GLY A 165 0.60 9.69 10.89
N PHE A 166 -0.45 8.92 10.56
CA PHE A 166 -1.81 9.43 10.39
C PHE A 166 -2.43 9.82 11.73
N SER A 167 -3.44 10.70 11.71
CA SER A 167 -4.27 10.93 12.90
C SER A 167 -5.13 9.71 13.24
N GLU A 168 -5.51 9.61 14.52
CA GLU A 168 -6.50 8.63 14.99
C GLU A 168 -7.84 8.78 14.27
N GLU A 169 -8.25 10.02 13.98
CA GLU A 169 -9.47 10.30 13.22
C GLU A 169 -9.41 9.69 11.82
N PHE A 170 -8.31 9.90 11.10
CA PHE A 170 -8.12 9.31 9.77
C PHE A 170 -8.16 7.78 9.84
N ALA A 171 -7.40 7.19 10.77
CA ALA A 171 -7.34 5.74 10.94
C ALA A 171 -8.72 5.14 11.27
N ALA A 172 -9.51 5.82 12.11
CA ALA A 172 -10.86 5.39 12.46
C ALA A 172 -11.84 5.52 11.28
N LYS A 173 -11.82 6.65 10.57
CA LYS A 173 -12.68 6.87 9.39
C LYS A 173 -12.37 5.86 8.28
N LEU A 174 -11.09 5.59 8.03
CA LEU A 174 -10.68 4.55 7.09
C LEU A 174 -11.19 3.17 7.51
N GLY A 175 -11.04 2.83 8.79
CA GLY A 175 -11.54 1.57 9.35
C GLY A 175 -13.04 1.35 9.11
N ARG A 176 -13.86 2.38 9.35
CA ARG A 176 -15.31 2.35 9.17
C ARG A 176 -15.79 2.46 7.71
N TYR A 177 -14.91 2.85 6.78
CA TYR A 177 -15.32 3.01 5.38
C TYR A 177 -15.68 1.67 4.75
N GLU A 178 -16.88 1.58 4.18
CA GLU A 178 -17.35 0.42 3.42
C GLU A 178 -17.92 0.87 2.06
N ASP A 179 -17.68 0.05 1.04
CA ASP A 179 -18.35 0.14 -0.26
C ASP A 179 -18.93 -1.22 -0.68
N GLU A 180 -19.62 -1.26 -1.82
CA GLU A 180 -20.27 -2.46 -2.39
C GLU A 180 -19.33 -3.67 -2.62
N TYR A 181 -18.01 -3.46 -2.55
CA TYR A 181 -17.00 -4.52 -2.72
C TYR A 181 -16.51 -5.13 -1.40
N THR A 182 -16.97 -4.62 -0.26
CA THR A 182 -16.47 -5.00 1.08
C THR A 182 -16.78 -6.46 1.44
N GLY A 183 -17.90 -7.03 0.96
CA GLY A 183 -18.37 -8.37 1.34
C GLY A 183 -17.89 -9.57 0.51
N LYS A 184 -17.03 -9.38 -0.50
CA LYS A 184 -16.67 -10.46 -1.46
C LYS A 184 -15.40 -11.27 -1.12
N VAL A 185 -14.79 -11.02 0.03
CA VAL A 185 -13.51 -11.67 0.40
C VAL A 185 -13.81 -12.97 1.14
N ASN A 186 -13.52 -14.10 0.49
CA ASN A 186 -13.64 -15.42 1.12
C ASN A 186 -12.52 -15.58 2.17
N SER A 187 -12.82 -15.29 3.43
CA SER A 187 -11.85 -15.09 4.51
C SER A 187 -11.59 -16.34 5.35
N ARG A 188 -11.87 -17.55 4.85
CA ARG A 188 -11.79 -18.77 5.67
C ARG A 188 -10.41 -18.97 6.31
N ILE A 189 -9.35 -18.82 5.52
CA ILE A 189 -7.96 -18.92 5.98
C ILE A 189 -7.61 -17.76 6.93
N LEU A 190 -8.14 -16.56 6.67
CA LEU A 190 -7.96 -15.40 7.55
C LEU A 190 -8.61 -15.61 8.92
N LYS A 191 -9.79 -16.24 8.98
CA LYS A 191 -10.45 -16.56 10.26
C LYS A 191 -9.62 -17.53 11.09
N GLU A 192 -9.06 -18.54 10.44
CA GLU A 192 -8.20 -19.55 11.06
C GLU A 192 -6.88 -18.94 11.54
N VAL A 193 -6.19 -18.18 10.68
CA VAL A 193 -4.91 -17.52 11.01
C VAL A 193 -5.06 -16.42 12.07
N LEU A 194 -6.15 -15.65 12.03
CA LEU A 194 -6.38 -14.56 13.00
C LEU A 194 -7.06 -15.02 14.30
N GLY A 195 -7.37 -16.32 14.44
CA GLY A 195 -8.11 -16.82 15.61
C GLY A 195 -9.51 -16.21 15.76
N MET A 196 -10.09 -15.73 14.67
CA MET A 196 -11.42 -15.10 14.65
C MET A 196 -12.47 -16.19 14.37
N SER A 197 -12.90 -16.90 15.41
CA SER A 197 -14.01 -17.85 15.36
C SER A 197 -15.35 -17.16 15.16
#